data_AF-A0A529HZC3-F1
#
_entry.id   AF-A0A529HZC3-F1
#
_cell.length_a   1.000
_cell.length_b   1.000
_cell.length_c   1.000
_cell.angle_alpha   90.00
_cell.angle_beta   90.00
_cell.angle_gamma   90.00
#
_symmetry.space_group_name_H-M   'P 1'
#
loop_
_entity.id
_entity.type
_entity.pdbx_description
1 polymer ?
#
loop_
_entity_poly.entity_id
_entity_poly.type
_entity_poly.pdbx_seq_one_letter_code
_entity_poly.pdbx_strand_id
1 'polypeptide(L)'
;NNVDPAGSVDTGQRSVRISVEGDITRAADIRELRLRAGGQVTRLGDIATVSSGLEDPFQRKYRFNGHESVQLGVVMAKGFNVTDVGKDVEATYQRFEEGLPYGVAVDQISDQPEVVRDAVKEFMEALGEALLIVLAVSLLSIGWRSGLVIAIAIPLVLAATFAIMYELGIDLQRISLGALIIALGLLVDDAMIVVEMMERKLEEGLVKIEAASFAYSSTAFPMLTGTLITTAGFIPVGFAASTAGEYVRTLFYVVGIALVVSWFVAVYFTPWLGHMILKQRKHAGSHHDVFDTRFYRRLRATVGWAVRHRIIVLVMTLVTFATSLWAFQFIPQNFFPQSSRPEILVDLWLPEGTSIKEVETQAKALEGKMMDDPDKRFIATYIGEGAPRFFLPLDQQLRNPNFAQLLVMAKDEPARERLIVKLRTILAEDFPSIRSKVDRLFLGPPTGWPVQMRVMGPDRQEVRRIADEVKAKFQANPLLGAVHDDWLE
;
A
#
# COMPACT_ATOMS: atom_id res chain seq x y z
N ASN A 1 40.82 -16.26 1.20
CA ASN A 1 42.14 -16.24 1.85
C ASN A 1 41.96 -16.47 3.33
N ASN A 2 41.95 -17.73 3.76
CA ASN A 2 42.10 -18.05 5.18
C ASN A 2 43.45 -18.75 5.29
N VAL A 3 44.45 -18.07 5.84
CA VAL A 3 45.67 -18.74 6.31
C VAL A 3 45.32 -19.46 7.60
N ASP A 4 45.55 -20.77 7.66
CA ASP A 4 45.30 -21.55 8.86
C ASP A 4 46.13 -21.01 10.04
N PRO A 5 45.56 -20.92 11.25
CA PRO A 5 46.28 -20.43 12.40
C PRO A 5 47.49 -21.32 12.68
N ALA A 6 48.69 -20.74 12.63
CA ALA A 6 49.98 -21.45 12.75
C ALA A 6 50.30 -21.97 14.17
N GLY A 7 49.34 -21.89 15.10
CA GLY A 7 49.46 -22.37 16.47
C GLY A 7 50.28 -21.46 17.40
N SER A 8 50.75 -22.03 18.50
CA SER A 8 51.62 -21.38 19.48
C SER A 8 52.74 -22.32 19.88
N VAL A 9 53.94 -21.78 20.10
CA VAL A 9 55.09 -22.54 20.61
C VAL A 9 55.35 -22.14 22.06
N ASP A 10 55.49 -23.15 22.92
CA ASP A 10 55.91 -22.94 24.31
C ASP A 10 57.45 -22.93 24.38
N THR A 11 57.99 -21.83 24.93
CA THR A 11 59.42 -21.62 25.13
C THR A 11 59.90 -22.08 26.51
N GLY A 12 59.02 -22.73 27.29
CA GLY A 12 59.26 -23.18 28.65
C GLY A 12 58.91 -22.14 29.72
N GLN A 13 59.05 -20.84 29.41
CA GLN A 13 58.62 -19.75 30.31
C GLN A 13 57.39 -18.98 29.79
N ARG A 14 57.14 -19.02 28.48
CA ARG A 14 56.02 -18.33 27.82
C ARG A 14 55.55 -19.12 26.60
N SER A 15 54.23 -19.15 26.41
CA SER A 15 53.62 -19.54 25.13
C SER A 15 53.55 -18.33 24.20
N VAL A 16 54.11 -18.47 23.00
CA VAL A 16 54.15 -17.42 21.96
C VAL A 16 53.31 -17.86 20.78
N ARG A 17 52.32 -17.05 20.40
CA ARG A 17 51.50 -17.31 19.21
C ARG A 17 52.32 -17.08 17.94
N ILE A 18 52.29 -18.04 17.04
CA ILE A 18 52.87 -17.90 15.70
C ILE A 18 51.79 -17.36 14.77
N SER A 19 52.11 -16.29 14.06
CA SER A 19 51.31 -15.77 12.96
C SER A 19 52.14 -15.92 11.69
N VAL A 20 51.59 -16.61 10.69
CA VAL A 20 52.21 -16.70 9.37
C VAL A 20 51.54 -15.67 8.48
N GLU A 21 52.35 -14.79 7.91
CA GLU A 21 51.89 -13.85 6.89
C GLU A 21 51.90 -14.57 5.54
N GLY A 22 50.72 -14.73 4.94
CA GLY A 22 50.56 -15.34 3.61
C GLY A 22 49.29 -14.90 2.89
N ASP A 23 48.54 -13.95 3.47
CA ASP A 23 47.32 -13.44 2.87
C ASP A 23 47.63 -12.55 1.67
N ILE A 24 46.86 -12.76 0.61
CA ILE A 24 46.86 -11.88 -0.55
C ILE A 24 45.97 -10.69 -0.20
N THR A 25 46.56 -9.52 -0.01
CA THR A 25 45.86 -8.28 0.38
C THR A 25 45.86 -7.22 -0.73
N ARG A 26 46.87 -7.27 -1.59
CA ARG A 26 47.05 -6.33 -2.70
C ARG A 26 47.36 -7.06 -3.99
N ALA A 27 47.08 -6.42 -5.12
CA ALA A 27 47.42 -6.92 -6.46
C ALA A 27 48.91 -7.28 -6.60
N ALA A 28 49.81 -6.59 -5.87
CA ALA A 28 51.24 -6.90 -5.88
C ALA A 28 51.54 -8.29 -5.29
N ASP A 29 50.78 -8.76 -4.29
CA ASP A 29 50.99 -10.08 -3.69
C ASP A 29 50.62 -11.18 -4.70
N ILE A 30 49.57 -10.94 -5.51
CA ILE A 30 49.18 -11.83 -6.62
C ILE A 30 50.30 -11.92 -7.67
N ARG A 31 50.97 -10.81 -7.99
CA ARG A 31 52.07 -10.82 -8.98
C ARG A 31 53.25 -11.69 -8.54
N GLU A 32 53.53 -11.74 -7.25
CA GLU A 32 54.63 -12.53 -6.69
C GLU A 32 54.28 -14.02 -6.51
N LEU A 33 53.04 -14.44 -6.81
CA LEU A 33 52.65 -15.85 -6.74
C LEU A 33 53.54 -16.69 -7.67
N ARG A 34 54.14 -17.72 -7.09
CA ARG A 34 55.05 -18.62 -7.79
C ARG A 34 54.27 -19.80 -8.35
N LEU A 35 54.32 -19.96 -9.66
CA LEU A 35 53.75 -21.07 -10.40
C LEU A 35 54.85 -22.07 -10.74
N ARG A 36 54.60 -23.35 -10.47
CA ARG A 36 55.54 -24.43 -10.82
C ARG A 36 54.98 -25.23 -11.99
N ALA A 37 55.73 -25.28 -13.08
CA ALA A 37 55.42 -26.12 -14.24
C ALA A 37 56.62 -27.03 -14.51
N GLY A 38 56.47 -28.32 -14.17
CA GLY A 38 57.57 -29.28 -14.19
C GLY A 38 58.72 -28.85 -13.25
N GLY A 39 59.91 -28.64 -13.82
CA GLY A 39 61.12 -28.24 -13.10
C GLY A 39 61.33 -26.71 -12.95
N GLN A 40 60.54 -25.88 -13.65
CA GLN A 40 60.68 -24.43 -13.62
C GLN A 40 59.67 -23.78 -12.66
N VAL A 41 60.13 -22.73 -11.99
CA VAL A 41 59.33 -21.86 -11.12
C VAL A 41 59.32 -20.47 -11.73
N THR A 42 58.14 -19.96 -12.07
CA THR A 42 57.95 -18.65 -12.69
C THR A 42 56.95 -17.84 -11.87
N ARG A 43 57.10 -16.52 -11.77
CA ARG A 43 56.12 -15.69 -11.07
C ARG A 43 54.95 -15.37 -11.99
N LEU A 44 53.75 -15.21 -11.41
CA LEU A 44 52.56 -14.83 -12.17
C LEU A 44 52.77 -13.48 -12.87
N GLY A 45 53.44 -12.53 -12.23
CA GLY A 45 53.77 -11.22 -12.81
C GLY A 45 54.73 -11.27 -14.01
N ASP A 46 55.50 -12.35 -14.17
CA ASP A 46 56.40 -12.51 -15.33
C ASP A 46 55.63 -12.97 -16.59
N ILE A 47 54.39 -13.48 -16.44
CA ILE A 47 53.57 -14.03 -17.53
C ILE A 47 52.18 -13.39 -17.67
N ALA A 48 51.76 -12.56 -16.71
CA ALA A 48 50.46 -11.91 -16.70
C ALA A 48 50.51 -10.50 -16.06
N THR A 49 49.69 -9.60 -16.60
CA THR A 49 49.47 -8.27 -16.00
C THR A 49 48.41 -8.37 -14.92
N VAL A 50 48.77 -8.04 -13.69
CA VAL A 50 47.81 -7.96 -12.58
C VAL A 50 47.58 -6.49 -12.25
N SER A 51 46.34 -6.04 -12.30
CA SER A 51 45.92 -4.68 -11.91
C SER A 51 44.77 -4.74 -10.92
N SER A 52 44.64 -3.69 -10.12
CA SER A 52 43.43 -3.46 -9.32
C SER A 52 42.43 -2.69 -10.19
N GLY A 53 41.16 -3.06 -10.11
CA GLY A 53 40.09 -2.43 -10.86
C GLY A 53 38.73 -2.83 -10.31
N LEU A 54 37.68 -2.23 -10.86
CA LEU A 54 36.31 -2.69 -10.65
C LEU A 54 36.07 -3.98 -11.45
N GLU A 55 35.06 -4.73 -11.06
CA GLU A 55 34.60 -5.90 -11.82
C GLU A 55 34.17 -5.47 -13.24
N ASP A 56 34.78 -6.07 -14.27
CA ASP A 56 34.44 -5.85 -15.68
C ASP A 56 34.37 -7.21 -16.42
N PRO A 57 33.24 -7.57 -17.06
CA PRO A 57 31.97 -6.84 -17.06
C PRO A 57 31.32 -6.83 -15.68
N PHE A 58 30.82 -5.66 -15.28
CA PHE A 58 30.02 -5.55 -14.06
C PHE A 58 28.74 -6.38 -14.20
N GLN A 59 28.27 -6.98 -13.10
CA GLN A 59 27.03 -7.76 -13.09
C GLN A 59 25.80 -6.90 -12.86
N ARG A 60 25.97 -5.79 -12.15
CA ARG A 60 24.94 -4.81 -11.84
C ARG A 60 25.56 -3.45 -11.60
N LYS A 61 24.81 -2.40 -11.85
CA LYS A 61 25.22 -1.03 -11.54
C LYS A 61 24.01 -0.22 -11.08
N TYR A 62 24.23 0.63 -10.09
CA TYR A 62 23.23 1.55 -9.56
C TYR A 62 23.67 2.99 -9.83
N ARG A 63 22.72 3.83 -10.22
CA ARG A 63 22.93 5.25 -10.46
C ARG A 63 21.80 6.06 -9.83
N PHE A 64 22.13 7.25 -9.34
CA PHE A 64 21.18 8.19 -8.79
C PHE A 64 21.44 9.56 -9.39
N ASN A 65 20.41 10.18 -9.98
CA ASN A 65 20.48 11.48 -10.65
C ASN A 65 21.71 11.65 -11.57
N GLY A 66 22.01 10.65 -12.40
CA GLY A 66 23.14 10.76 -13.34
C GLY A 66 24.52 10.39 -12.77
N HIS A 67 24.62 10.04 -11.48
CA HIS A 67 25.88 9.67 -10.84
C HIS A 67 25.90 8.19 -10.48
N GLU A 68 27.04 7.51 -10.72
CA GLU A 68 27.25 6.16 -10.20
C GLU A 68 27.23 6.20 -8.68
N SER A 69 26.37 5.37 -8.09
CA SER A 69 26.00 5.48 -6.67
C SER A 69 25.99 4.10 -6.01
N VAL A 70 26.01 4.09 -4.68
CA VAL A 70 25.79 2.89 -3.88
C VAL A 70 24.45 3.03 -3.18
N GLN A 71 23.59 2.02 -3.31
CA GLN A 71 22.32 1.99 -2.61
C GLN A 71 22.45 1.19 -1.31
N LEU A 72 21.88 1.74 -0.23
CA LEU A 72 21.70 1.05 1.04
C LEU A 72 20.19 0.89 1.31
N GLY A 73 19.73 -0.36 1.41
CA GLY A 73 18.39 -0.68 1.85
C GLY A 73 18.35 -0.94 3.35
N VAL A 74 17.44 -0.28 4.07
CA VAL A 74 17.19 -0.53 5.49
C VAL A 74 15.87 -1.28 5.63
N VAL A 75 15.92 -2.45 6.26
CA VAL A 75 14.73 -3.28 6.52
C VAL A 75 14.45 -3.25 8.01
N MET A 76 13.22 -2.88 8.36
CA MET A 76 12.76 -2.91 9.74
C MET A 76 12.71 -4.34 10.27
N ALA A 77 13.31 -4.57 11.44
CA ALA A 77 13.20 -5.85 12.13
C ALA A 77 11.76 -6.12 12.59
N LYS A 78 11.37 -7.39 12.63
CA LYS A 78 10.02 -7.79 13.04
C LYS A 78 9.72 -7.33 14.47
N GLY A 79 8.53 -6.76 14.68
CA GLY A 79 8.06 -6.30 16.00
C GLY A 79 8.48 -4.87 16.37
N PHE A 80 9.18 -4.16 15.49
CA PHE A 80 9.51 -2.75 15.68
C PHE A 80 8.44 -1.83 15.06
N ASN A 81 8.30 -0.62 15.60
CA ASN A 81 7.41 0.40 15.07
C ASN A 81 8.12 1.19 13.95
N VAL A 82 7.49 1.24 12.77
CA VAL A 82 8.03 1.93 11.59
C VAL A 82 8.31 3.42 11.84
N THR A 83 7.47 4.09 12.65
CA THR A 83 7.62 5.52 12.92
C THR A 83 8.78 5.83 13.85
N ASP A 84 9.11 4.92 14.76
CA ASP A 84 10.27 5.04 15.67
C ASP A 84 11.56 4.68 14.95
N VAL A 85 11.55 3.59 14.17
CA VAL A 85 12.66 3.25 13.27
C VAL A 85 12.96 4.40 12.31
N GLY A 86 11.94 5.08 11.80
CA GLY A 86 12.13 6.28 10.98
C GLY A 86 12.88 7.40 11.71
N LYS A 87 12.59 7.65 13.00
CA LYS A 87 13.33 8.64 13.80
C LYS A 87 14.79 8.22 14.02
N ASP A 88 15.02 6.94 14.30
CA ASP A 88 16.37 6.42 14.53
C ASP A 88 17.22 6.42 13.25
N VAL A 89 16.60 6.11 12.12
CA VAL A 89 17.24 6.21 10.79
C VAL A 89 17.57 7.66 10.48
N GLU A 90 16.65 8.60 10.70
CA GLU A 90 16.88 10.03 10.48
C GLU A 90 18.02 10.57 11.39
N ALA A 91 18.00 10.23 12.68
CA ALA A 91 19.07 10.62 13.60
C ALA A 91 20.42 9.98 13.24
N THR A 92 20.41 8.81 12.61
CA THR A 92 21.63 8.16 12.12
C THR A 92 22.10 8.79 10.81
N TYR A 93 21.18 9.15 9.93
CA TYR A 93 21.43 9.86 8.69
C TYR A 93 22.11 11.21 8.96
N GLN A 94 21.58 12.02 9.88
CA GLN A 94 22.16 13.31 10.26
C GLN A 94 23.59 13.17 10.83
N ARG A 95 23.82 12.19 11.72
CA ARG A 95 25.17 11.91 12.25
C ARG A 95 26.13 11.43 11.18
N PHE A 96 25.64 10.65 10.22
CA PHE A 96 26.45 10.15 9.12
C PHE A 96 26.84 11.30 8.20
N GLU A 97 25.91 12.20 7.88
CA GLU A 97 26.12 13.39 7.04
C GLU A 97 27.20 14.31 7.60
N GLU A 98 27.24 14.54 8.93
CA GLU A 98 28.31 15.29 9.59
C GLU A 98 29.70 14.65 9.46
N GLY A 99 29.77 13.33 9.32
CA GLY A 99 31.01 12.56 9.18
C GLY A 99 31.43 12.28 7.73
N LEU A 100 30.65 12.72 6.75
CA LEU A 100 30.95 12.45 5.35
C LEU A 100 32.18 13.24 4.86
N PRO A 101 33.09 12.61 4.11
CA PRO A 101 34.15 13.34 3.44
C PRO A 101 33.57 14.24 2.34
N TYR A 102 34.29 15.32 2.02
CA TYR A 102 33.90 16.22 0.94
C TYR A 102 33.67 15.46 -0.38
N GLY A 103 32.55 15.76 -1.03
CA GLY A 103 32.17 15.15 -2.31
C GLY A 103 31.32 13.88 -2.20
N VAL A 104 30.95 13.44 -0.99
CA VAL A 104 29.96 12.37 -0.77
C VAL A 104 28.64 13.00 -0.34
N ALA A 105 27.56 12.63 -1.02
CA ALA A 105 26.19 12.97 -0.66
C ALA A 105 25.39 11.69 -0.42
N VAL A 106 24.39 11.77 0.43
CA VAL A 106 23.44 10.68 0.67
C VAL A 106 22.07 11.26 0.41
N ASP A 107 21.24 10.53 -0.34
CA ASP A 107 19.89 10.94 -0.67
C ASP A 107 18.92 9.79 -0.36
N GLN A 108 17.74 10.12 0.15
CA GLN A 108 16.71 9.14 0.47
C GLN A 108 15.77 8.92 -0.72
N ILE A 109 15.60 7.65 -1.10
CA ILE A 109 14.78 7.24 -2.26
C ILE A 109 13.35 6.90 -1.84
N SER A 110 13.19 6.23 -0.69
CA SER A 110 11.88 5.79 -0.20
C SER A 110 11.81 5.96 1.32
N ASP A 111 10.75 6.62 1.78
CA ASP A 111 10.43 6.82 3.19
C ASP A 111 9.07 6.20 3.52
N GLN A 112 9.09 4.96 4.01
CA GLN A 112 7.88 4.29 4.46
C GLN A 112 7.30 4.88 5.77
N PRO A 113 8.10 5.32 6.77
CA PRO A 113 7.61 6.07 7.93
C PRO A 113 6.77 7.31 7.58
N GLU A 114 7.20 8.14 6.63
CA GLU A 114 6.48 9.35 6.17
C GLU A 114 5.10 8.99 5.63
N VAL A 115 5.02 7.98 4.75
CA VAL A 115 3.75 7.48 4.19
C VAL A 115 2.77 7.03 5.29
N VAL A 116 3.27 6.43 6.37
CA VAL A 116 2.42 6.02 7.51
C VAL A 116 1.96 7.23 8.32
N ARG A 117 2.84 8.23 8.55
CA ARG A 117 2.48 9.47 9.24
C ARG A 117 1.38 10.23 8.50
N ASP A 118 1.48 10.33 7.18
CA ASP A 118 0.47 10.99 6.35
C ASP A 118 -0.88 10.24 6.43
N ALA A 119 -0.86 8.91 6.37
CA ALA A 119 -2.08 8.11 6.51
C ALA A 119 -2.75 8.27 7.90
N VAL A 120 -1.96 8.37 8.98
CA VAL A 120 -2.47 8.65 10.33
C VAL A 120 -3.07 10.05 10.41
N LYS A 121 -2.41 11.05 9.80
CA LYS A 121 -2.92 12.41 9.75
C LYS A 121 -4.26 12.49 9.01
N GLU A 122 -4.35 11.88 7.83
CA GLU A 122 -5.59 11.79 7.05
C GLU A 122 -6.71 11.12 7.86
N PHE A 123 -6.40 10.04 8.58
CA PHE A 123 -7.36 9.40 9.49
C PHE A 123 -7.86 10.35 10.60
N MET A 124 -6.96 11.10 11.24
CA MET A 124 -7.31 12.04 12.31
C MET A 124 -8.15 13.20 11.79
N GLU A 125 -7.87 13.70 10.59
CA GLU A 125 -8.66 14.71 9.90
C GLU A 125 -10.07 14.17 9.59
N ALA A 126 -10.17 12.99 8.97
CA ALA A 126 -11.44 12.34 8.67
C ALA A 126 -12.28 12.06 9.94
N LEU A 127 -11.64 11.64 11.04
CA LEU A 127 -12.29 11.45 12.33
C LEU A 127 -12.86 12.78 12.87
N GLY A 128 -12.08 13.86 12.80
CA GLY A 128 -12.51 15.19 13.21
C GLY A 128 -13.69 15.71 12.40
N GLU A 129 -13.65 15.55 11.08
CA GLU A 129 -14.74 15.91 10.16
C GLU A 129 -16.01 15.10 10.45
N ALA A 130 -15.89 13.78 10.59
CA ALA A 130 -17.02 12.91 10.90
C ALA A 130 -17.66 13.27 12.24
N LEU A 131 -16.86 13.50 13.29
CA LEU A 131 -17.36 13.92 14.60
C LEU A 131 -18.10 15.27 14.52
N LEU A 132 -17.57 16.22 13.75
CA LEU A 132 -18.19 17.52 13.54
C LEU A 132 -19.53 17.40 12.81
N ILE A 133 -19.61 16.59 11.75
CA ILE A 133 -20.84 16.34 11.01
C ILE A 133 -21.89 15.72 11.92
N VAL A 134 -21.50 14.70 12.71
CA VAL A 134 -22.41 14.01 13.64
C VAL A 134 -22.92 14.96 14.72
N LEU A 135 -22.03 15.77 15.30
CA LEU A 135 -22.42 16.78 16.28
C LEU A 135 -23.37 17.82 15.68
N ALA A 136 -23.11 18.27 14.44
CA ALA A 136 -23.97 19.23 13.74
C ALA A 136 -25.36 18.65 13.44
N VAL A 137 -25.43 17.42 12.92
CA VAL A 137 -26.70 16.73 12.65
C VAL A 137 -27.46 16.47 13.95
N SER A 138 -26.78 16.00 15.00
CA SER A 138 -27.41 15.76 16.30
C SER A 138 -27.92 17.04 16.95
N LEU A 139 -27.14 18.13 16.88
CA LEU A 139 -27.52 19.45 17.37
C LEU A 139 -28.80 19.97 16.68
N LEU A 140 -28.90 19.80 15.36
CA LEU A 140 -30.05 20.24 14.56
C LEU A 140 -31.28 19.33 14.75
N SER A 141 -31.07 18.03 14.93
CA SER A 141 -32.16 17.04 14.98
C SER A 141 -32.75 16.89 16.39
N ILE A 142 -31.91 16.59 17.39
CA ILE A 142 -32.35 16.13 18.73
C ILE A 142 -31.89 17.09 19.83
N GLY A 143 -30.78 17.80 19.61
CA GLY A 143 -30.25 18.84 20.49
C GLY A 143 -28.81 18.58 20.94
N TRP A 144 -28.18 19.61 21.51
CA TRP A 144 -26.74 19.61 21.81
C TRP A 144 -26.30 18.55 22.85
N ARG A 145 -27.20 18.17 23.77
CA ARG A 145 -26.90 17.17 24.82
C ARG A 145 -26.79 15.77 24.25
N SER A 146 -27.67 15.43 23.31
CA SER A 146 -27.64 14.17 22.55
C SER A 146 -26.37 14.08 21.73
N GLY A 147 -26.00 15.18 21.06
CA GLY A 147 -24.74 15.27 20.32
C GLY A 147 -23.52 15.07 21.22
N LEU A 148 -23.53 15.61 22.44
CA LEU A 148 -22.45 15.42 23.41
C LEU A 148 -22.31 13.96 23.88
N VAL A 149 -23.43 13.24 24.10
CA VAL A 149 -23.39 11.81 24.46
C VAL A 149 -22.69 11.01 23.36
N ILE A 150 -23.07 11.25 22.10
CA ILE A 150 -22.48 10.56 20.94
C ILE A 150 -21.01 10.95 20.77
N ALA A 151 -20.69 12.23 20.93
CA ALA A 151 -19.32 12.73 20.83
C ALA A 151 -18.37 12.11 21.88
N ILE A 152 -18.86 11.73 23.06
CA ILE A 152 -18.10 11.03 24.08
C ILE A 152 -18.02 9.52 23.79
N ALA A 153 -19.08 8.93 23.23
CA ALA A 153 -19.12 7.50 22.92
C ALA A 153 -18.12 7.11 21.81
N ILE A 154 -17.94 7.94 20.78
CA ILE A 154 -17.06 7.65 19.64
C ILE A 154 -15.58 7.42 20.09
N PRO A 155 -14.92 8.35 20.82
CA PRO A 155 -13.57 8.11 21.33
C PRO A 155 -13.46 6.87 22.22
N LEU A 156 -14.50 6.54 22.98
CA LEU A 156 -14.52 5.35 23.82
C LEU A 156 -14.51 4.06 22.98
N VAL A 157 -15.31 4.00 21.92
CA VAL A 157 -15.29 2.87 20.96
C VAL A 157 -13.91 2.73 20.32
N LEU A 158 -13.33 3.84 19.86
CA LEU A 158 -12.01 3.83 19.24
C LEU A 158 -10.92 3.40 20.22
N ALA A 159 -10.92 3.92 21.44
CA ALA A 159 -9.96 3.53 22.47
C ALA A 159 -10.04 2.04 22.81
N ALA A 160 -11.25 1.50 22.96
CA ALA A 160 -11.45 0.06 23.20
C ALA A 160 -11.06 -0.78 21.97
N THR A 161 -11.35 -0.31 20.77
CA THR A 161 -10.93 -0.96 19.52
C THR A 161 -9.41 -1.01 19.42
N PHE A 162 -8.72 0.10 19.68
CA PHE A 162 -7.26 0.17 19.70
C PHE A 162 -6.65 -0.74 20.77
N ALA A 163 -7.25 -0.83 21.96
CA ALA A 163 -6.78 -1.73 23.01
C ALA A 163 -6.86 -3.21 22.58
N ILE A 164 -7.95 -3.61 21.92
CA ILE A 164 -8.11 -4.98 21.40
C ILE A 164 -7.15 -5.24 20.22
N MET A 165 -7.00 -4.27 19.32
CA MET A 165 -6.05 -4.38 18.21
C MET A 165 -4.61 -4.55 18.73
N TYR A 166 -4.24 -3.81 19.77
CA TYR A 166 -2.93 -3.93 20.42
C TYR A 166 -2.71 -5.33 20.99
N GLU A 167 -3.69 -5.88 21.71
CA GLU A 167 -3.61 -7.24 22.28
C GLU A 167 -3.53 -8.33 21.19
N LEU A 168 -4.22 -8.13 20.06
CA LEU A 168 -4.20 -9.06 18.93
C LEU A 168 -2.99 -8.87 18.00
N GLY A 169 -2.13 -7.89 18.25
CA GLY A 169 -0.97 -7.57 17.42
C GLY A 169 -1.34 -7.05 16.02
N ILE A 170 -2.45 -6.33 15.90
CA ILE A 170 -2.90 -5.72 14.64
C ILE A 170 -2.34 -4.29 14.55
N ASP A 171 -1.38 -4.08 13.66
CA ASP A 171 -0.71 -2.80 13.48
C ASP A 171 -1.61 -1.72 12.86
N LEU A 172 -1.30 -0.46 13.19
CA LEU A 172 -1.87 0.73 12.55
C LEU A 172 -1.10 1.03 11.25
N GLN A 173 -1.70 0.61 10.14
CA GLN A 173 -1.22 0.82 8.78
C GLN A 173 -2.36 1.37 7.92
N ARG A 174 -2.05 1.80 6.70
CA ARG A 174 -3.02 2.44 5.80
C ARG A 174 -4.36 1.69 5.66
N ILE A 175 -4.32 0.36 5.57
CA ILE A 175 -5.55 -0.45 5.46
C ILE A 175 -6.32 -0.57 6.77
N SER A 176 -5.64 -0.71 7.93
CA SER A 176 -6.36 -0.76 9.21
C SER A 176 -6.94 0.62 9.57
N LEU A 177 -6.26 1.72 9.23
CA LEU A 177 -6.80 3.08 9.34
C LEU A 177 -8.02 3.28 8.43
N GLY A 178 -7.94 2.90 7.15
CA GLY A 178 -9.10 2.96 6.25
C GLY A 178 -10.29 2.12 6.74
N ALA A 179 -10.02 0.94 7.32
CA ALA A 179 -11.05 0.11 7.93
C ALA A 179 -11.74 0.81 9.12
N LEU A 180 -10.99 1.56 9.93
CA LEU A 180 -11.57 2.38 11.01
C LEU A 180 -12.41 3.54 10.49
N ILE A 181 -12.03 4.18 9.38
CA ILE A 181 -12.85 5.23 8.73
C ILE A 181 -14.20 4.65 8.28
N ILE A 182 -14.19 3.48 7.64
CA ILE A 182 -15.41 2.79 7.22
C ILE A 182 -16.25 2.41 8.44
N ALA A 183 -15.62 1.84 9.47
CA ALA A 183 -16.29 1.46 10.71
C ALA A 183 -16.83 2.68 11.47
N LEU A 184 -16.22 3.86 11.33
CA LEU A 184 -16.68 5.10 11.96
C LEU A 184 -18.10 5.49 11.52
N GLY A 185 -18.41 5.34 10.23
CA GLY A 185 -19.77 5.58 9.75
C GLY A 185 -20.80 4.64 10.39
N LEU A 186 -20.42 3.38 10.59
CA LEU A 186 -21.28 2.35 11.15
C LEU A 186 -21.39 2.42 12.69
N LEU A 187 -20.31 2.83 13.39
CA LEU A 187 -20.28 2.87 14.85
C LEU A 187 -21.13 4.00 15.42
N VAL A 188 -21.20 5.12 14.71
CA VAL A 188 -21.98 6.28 15.15
C VAL A 188 -23.47 5.96 15.15
N ASP A 189 -23.92 5.12 14.21
CA ASP A 189 -25.33 4.77 14.03
C ASP A 189 -25.90 4.07 15.28
N ASP A 190 -25.17 3.08 15.83
CA ASP A 190 -25.61 2.36 17.05
C ASP A 190 -25.82 3.33 18.23
N ALA A 191 -24.86 4.22 18.46
CA ALA A 191 -24.95 5.21 19.54
C ALA A 191 -26.08 6.22 19.28
N MET A 192 -26.25 6.67 18.03
CA MET A 192 -27.31 7.60 17.63
C MET A 192 -28.69 7.00 17.88
N ILE A 193 -28.93 5.75 17.43
CA ILE A 193 -30.22 5.06 17.60
C ILE A 193 -30.59 4.93 19.08
N VAL A 194 -29.63 4.58 19.94
CA VAL A 194 -29.87 4.44 21.39
C VAL A 194 -30.21 5.80 21.99
N VAL A 195 -29.46 6.85 21.67
CA VAL A 195 -29.72 8.21 22.18
C VAL A 195 -31.06 8.74 21.69
N GLU A 196 -31.39 8.55 20.42
CA GLU A 196 -32.68 8.95 19.84
C GLU A 196 -33.83 8.21 20.54
N MET A 197 -33.68 6.90 20.77
CA MET A 197 -34.72 6.12 21.44
C MET A 197 -34.93 6.57 22.89
N MET A 198 -33.85 6.90 23.59
CA MET A 198 -33.92 7.45 24.95
C MET A 198 -34.58 8.83 24.98
N GLU A 199 -34.16 9.76 24.11
CA GLU A 199 -34.77 11.10 24.02
C GLU A 199 -36.27 10.98 23.70
N ARG A 200 -36.65 10.14 22.73
CA ARG A 200 -38.07 9.88 22.43
C ARG A 200 -38.84 9.39 23.66
N LYS A 201 -38.29 8.44 24.43
CA LYS A 201 -38.95 7.94 25.64
C LYS A 201 -39.00 8.97 26.78
N LEU A 202 -37.99 9.82 26.90
CA LEU A 202 -38.02 10.96 27.81
C LEU A 202 -39.08 11.99 27.40
N GLU A 203 -39.29 12.21 26.11
CA GLU A 203 -40.37 13.07 25.60
C GLU A 203 -41.77 12.48 25.81
N GLU A 204 -41.90 11.15 25.69
CA GLU A 204 -43.12 10.39 26.06
C GLU A 204 -43.39 10.38 27.59
N GLY A 205 -42.47 10.92 28.40
CA GLY A 205 -42.65 11.14 29.82
C GLY A 205 -42.05 10.08 30.75
N LEU A 206 -41.29 9.11 30.21
CA LEU A 206 -40.59 8.13 31.05
C LEU A 206 -39.50 8.79 31.89
N VAL A 207 -39.21 8.18 33.04
CA VAL A 207 -38.05 8.60 33.86
C VAL A 207 -36.76 8.11 33.19
N LYS A 208 -35.65 8.83 33.39
CA LYS A 208 -34.37 8.53 32.73
C LYS A 208 -33.92 7.07 32.80
N ILE A 209 -34.11 6.42 33.94
CA ILE A 209 -33.71 5.01 34.12
C ILE A 209 -34.60 4.05 33.32
N GLU A 210 -35.90 4.35 33.22
CA GLU A 210 -36.86 3.58 32.45
C GLU A 210 -36.62 3.78 30.94
N ALA A 211 -36.34 5.02 30.53
CA ALA A 211 -35.97 5.33 29.14
C ALA A 211 -34.68 4.60 28.73
N ALA A 212 -33.64 4.58 29.59
CA ALA A 212 -32.42 3.83 29.36
C ALA A 212 -32.67 2.31 29.29
N SER A 213 -33.46 1.77 30.21
CA SER A 213 -33.81 0.34 30.24
C SER A 213 -34.62 -0.06 29.01
N PHE A 214 -35.55 0.80 28.56
CA PHE A 214 -36.33 0.57 27.37
C PHE A 214 -35.45 0.56 26.12
N ALA A 215 -34.53 1.52 25.99
CA ALA A 215 -33.60 1.57 24.87
C ALA A 215 -32.80 0.25 24.79
N TYR A 216 -32.25 -0.23 25.91
CA TYR A 216 -31.59 -1.53 25.98
C TYR A 216 -32.49 -2.67 25.51
N SER A 217 -33.67 -2.85 26.12
CA SER A 217 -34.54 -4.00 25.84
C SER A 217 -35.12 -4.01 24.42
N SER A 218 -35.21 -2.85 23.76
CA SER A 218 -35.80 -2.73 22.43
C SER A 218 -34.77 -2.72 21.29
N THR A 219 -33.57 -2.18 21.50
CA THR A 219 -32.58 -2.04 20.42
C THR A 219 -31.39 -2.98 20.54
N ALA A 220 -31.04 -3.46 21.74
CA ALA A 220 -29.78 -4.21 21.93
C ALA A 220 -29.67 -5.46 21.05
N PHE A 221 -30.71 -6.30 20.99
CA PHE A 221 -30.67 -7.53 20.20
C PHE A 221 -30.77 -7.27 18.69
N PRO A 222 -31.69 -6.44 18.18
CA PRO A 222 -31.71 -6.06 16.76
C PRO A 222 -30.38 -5.46 16.27
N MET A 223 -29.77 -4.56 17.04
CA MET A 223 -28.46 -3.98 16.69
C MET A 223 -27.36 -5.05 16.66
N LEU A 224 -27.32 -5.98 17.63
CA LEU A 224 -26.34 -7.08 17.61
C LEU A 224 -26.48 -7.93 16.34
N THR A 225 -27.71 -8.28 15.96
CA THR A 225 -27.91 -9.07 14.75
C THR A 225 -27.49 -8.30 13.50
N GLY A 226 -27.75 -7.00 13.43
CA GLY A 226 -27.31 -6.14 12.33
C GLY A 226 -25.79 -6.00 12.24
N THR A 227 -25.10 -5.80 13.37
CA THR A 227 -23.64 -5.70 13.41
C THR A 227 -22.99 -7.03 13.02
N LEU A 228 -23.47 -8.17 13.53
CA LEU A 228 -22.95 -9.49 13.17
C LEU A 228 -23.18 -9.83 11.69
N ILE A 229 -24.33 -9.49 11.12
CA ILE A 229 -24.59 -9.67 9.67
C ILE A 229 -23.63 -8.81 8.85
N THR A 230 -23.43 -7.55 9.25
CA THR A 230 -22.47 -6.66 8.59
C THR A 230 -21.05 -7.23 8.66
N THR A 231 -20.59 -7.69 9.82
CA THR A 231 -19.30 -8.37 9.98
C THR A 231 -19.22 -9.65 9.14
N ALA A 232 -20.29 -10.43 9.06
CA ALA A 232 -20.36 -11.64 8.25
C ALA A 232 -20.17 -11.34 6.75
N GLY A 233 -20.66 -10.20 6.27
CA GLY A 233 -20.41 -9.73 4.91
C GLY A 233 -18.93 -9.52 4.57
N PHE A 234 -18.08 -9.25 5.57
CA PHE A 234 -16.63 -9.10 5.40
C PHE A 234 -15.83 -10.41 5.57
N ILE A 235 -16.45 -11.52 6.00
CA ILE A 235 -15.76 -12.81 6.17
C ILE A 235 -15.00 -13.25 4.90
N PRO A 236 -15.58 -13.20 3.69
CA PRO A 236 -14.86 -13.64 2.49
C PRO A 236 -13.52 -12.92 2.27
N VAL A 237 -13.44 -11.66 2.67
CA VAL A 237 -12.24 -10.83 2.56
C VAL A 237 -11.17 -11.26 3.56
N GLY A 238 -11.55 -11.56 4.81
CA GLY A 238 -10.62 -11.98 5.86
C GLY A 238 -9.97 -13.34 5.63
N PHE A 239 -10.71 -14.26 5.01
CA PHE A 239 -10.26 -15.65 4.76
C PHE A 239 -9.74 -15.88 3.33
N ALA A 240 -9.63 -14.84 2.50
CA ALA A 240 -9.05 -14.96 1.17
C ALA A 240 -7.57 -15.36 1.24
N ALA A 241 -7.25 -16.57 0.77
CA ALA A 241 -5.89 -17.09 0.69
C ALA A 241 -5.17 -16.60 -0.59
N SER A 242 -4.89 -15.30 -0.66
CA SER A 242 -4.17 -14.68 -1.77
C SER A 242 -3.32 -13.50 -1.29
N THR A 243 -2.39 -13.02 -2.11
CA THR A 243 -1.62 -11.79 -1.84
C THR A 243 -2.52 -10.56 -1.74
N ALA A 244 -3.58 -10.53 -2.55
CA ALA A 244 -4.69 -9.59 -2.40
C ALA A 244 -5.33 -9.70 -1.01
N GLY A 245 -5.64 -10.92 -0.58
CA GLY A 245 -6.17 -11.24 0.74
C GLY A 245 -5.26 -10.78 1.87
N GLU A 246 -3.95 -11.00 1.79
CA GLU A 246 -2.96 -10.52 2.78
C GLU A 246 -3.00 -9.00 2.95
N TYR A 247 -3.14 -8.27 1.83
CA TYR A 247 -3.25 -6.82 1.84
C TYR A 247 -4.55 -6.31 2.51
N VAL A 248 -5.69 -6.97 2.26
CA VAL A 248 -7.01 -6.54 2.77
C VAL A 248 -7.44 -7.23 4.07
N ARG A 249 -6.70 -8.24 4.56
CA ARG A 249 -7.07 -9.06 5.71
C ARG A 249 -7.33 -8.24 6.97
N THR A 250 -6.53 -7.21 7.21
CA THR A 250 -6.68 -6.33 8.37
C THR A 250 -8.02 -5.59 8.37
N LEU A 251 -8.63 -5.36 7.20
CA LEU A 251 -9.92 -4.72 7.09
C LEU A 251 -11.01 -5.53 7.80
N PHE A 252 -11.06 -6.85 7.56
CA PHE A 252 -12.05 -7.74 8.19
C PHE A 252 -11.96 -7.70 9.71
N TYR A 253 -10.75 -7.89 10.25
CA TYR A 253 -10.54 -7.91 11.70
C TYR A 253 -10.89 -6.57 12.34
N VAL A 254 -10.42 -5.47 11.76
CA VAL A 254 -10.61 -4.14 12.34
C VAL A 254 -12.07 -3.71 12.29
N VAL A 255 -12.77 -3.91 11.16
CA VAL A 255 -14.22 -3.62 11.08
C VAL A 255 -14.99 -4.52 12.04
N GLY A 256 -14.69 -5.81 12.10
CA GLY A 256 -15.36 -6.75 13.00
C GLY A 256 -15.21 -6.36 14.47
N ILE A 257 -13.98 -6.07 14.91
CA ILE A 257 -13.69 -5.61 16.27
C ILE A 257 -14.42 -4.30 16.54
N ALA A 258 -14.29 -3.30 15.65
CA ALA A 258 -14.90 -1.99 15.84
C ALA A 258 -16.43 -2.06 15.96
N LEU A 259 -17.11 -2.89 15.15
CA LEU A 259 -18.56 -3.06 15.22
C LEU A 259 -19.03 -3.77 16.49
N VAL A 260 -18.32 -4.82 16.91
CA VAL A 260 -18.67 -5.53 18.16
C VAL A 260 -18.44 -4.64 19.38
N VAL A 261 -17.34 -3.88 19.39
CA VAL A 261 -17.05 -2.91 20.44
C VAL A 261 -18.06 -1.76 20.42
N SER A 262 -18.40 -1.24 19.23
CA SER A 262 -19.44 -0.22 19.05
C SER A 262 -20.75 -0.65 19.69
N TRP A 263 -21.21 -1.86 19.36
CA TRP A 263 -22.43 -2.42 19.93
C TRP A 263 -22.36 -2.50 21.46
N PHE A 264 -21.24 -2.98 22.02
CA PHE A 264 -21.07 -3.06 23.46
C PHE A 264 -21.13 -1.67 24.12
N VAL A 265 -20.45 -0.68 23.55
CA VAL A 265 -20.49 0.70 24.04
C VAL A 265 -21.89 1.31 23.91
N ALA A 266 -22.55 1.11 22.77
CA ALA A 266 -23.90 1.61 22.51
C ALA A 266 -24.94 1.00 23.44
N VAL A 267 -24.79 -0.26 23.84
CA VAL A 267 -25.75 -0.95 24.69
C VAL A 267 -25.54 -0.68 26.18
N TYR A 268 -24.29 -0.53 26.64
CA TYR A 268 -23.99 -0.36 28.07
C TYR A 268 -23.66 1.07 28.47
N PHE A 269 -22.77 1.73 27.71
CA PHE A 269 -22.24 3.04 28.08
C PHE A 269 -23.12 4.19 27.58
N THR A 270 -23.67 4.08 26.37
CA THR A 270 -24.53 5.13 25.82
C THR A 270 -25.79 5.37 26.66
N PRO A 271 -26.51 4.34 27.18
CA PRO A 271 -27.64 4.58 28.07
C PRO A 271 -27.23 5.19 29.40
N TRP A 272 -26.06 4.82 29.92
CA TRP A 272 -25.51 5.40 31.13
C TRP A 272 -25.12 6.87 30.95
N LEU A 273 -24.43 7.22 29.86
CA LEU A 273 -24.12 8.60 29.49
C LEU A 273 -25.41 9.40 29.23
N GLY A 274 -26.38 8.80 28.56
CA GLY A 274 -27.70 9.37 28.32
C GLY A 274 -28.42 9.71 29.63
N HIS A 275 -28.41 8.79 30.59
CA HIS A 275 -28.96 9.04 31.92
C HIS A 275 -28.29 10.22 32.62
N MET A 276 -26.97 10.35 32.52
CA MET A 276 -26.22 11.43 33.17
C MET A 276 -26.45 12.79 32.48
N ILE A 277 -26.42 12.85 31.15
CA ILE A 277 -26.34 14.10 30.37
C ILE A 277 -27.72 14.59 29.91
N LEU A 278 -28.60 13.69 29.46
CA LEU A 278 -29.90 14.08 28.90
C LEU A 278 -30.79 14.70 29.97
N LYS A 279 -31.68 15.61 29.57
CA LYS A 279 -32.57 16.30 30.51
C LYS A 279 -33.90 15.58 30.57
N GLN A 280 -34.33 15.18 31.76
CA GLN A 280 -35.72 14.80 31.96
C GLN A 280 -36.58 16.06 31.82
N ARG A 281 -37.46 16.11 30.81
CA ARG A 281 -38.43 17.19 30.66
C ARG A 281 -39.64 16.86 31.53
N LYS A 282 -40.01 17.75 32.46
CA LYS A 282 -41.25 17.62 33.23
C LYS A 282 -42.41 17.85 32.27
N HIS A 283 -43.29 16.86 32.11
CA HIS A 283 -44.52 16.86 31.29
C HIS A 283 -44.67 18.04 30.33
N ALA A 284 -44.32 17.84 29.07
CA ALA A 284 -44.93 18.63 28.00
C ALA A 284 -46.35 18.06 27.79
N GLY A 285 -47.31 18.62 28.52
CA GLY A 285 -48.71 18.50 28.15
C GLY A 285 -48.91 18.99 26.72
N SER A 286 -49.79 18.30 25.99
CA SER A 286 -50.03 18.34 24.54
C SER A 286 -49.09 17.44 23.72
N HIS A 287 -49.65 16.34 23.24
CA HIS A 287 -49.22 15.67 22.01
C HIS A 287 -49.28 16.69 20.87
N HIS A 288 -48.25 17.52 20.70
CA HIS A 288 -48.01 18.15 19.42
C HIS A 288 -47.61 17.01 18.49
N ASP A 289 -48.54 16.61 17.61
CA ASP A 289 -48.34 15.52 16.66
C ASP A 289 -47.20 15.92 15.71
N VAL A 290 -45.95 15.55 16.05
CA VAL A 290 -44.73 15.86 15.27
C VAL A 290 -44.92 15.44 13.81
N PHE A 291 -45.78 14.46 13.58
CA PHE A 291 -46.20 13.92 12.30
C PHE A 291 -47.12 14.82 11.45
N ASP A 292 -47.49 16.02 11.89
CA ASP A 292 -48.35 16.94 11.11
C ASP A 292 -47.58 18.11 10.44
N THR A 293 -46.24 18.08 10.49
CA THR A 293 -45.42 19.01 9.71
C THR A 293 -45.55 18.77 8.20
N ARG A 294 -45.22 19.80 7.40
CA ARG A 294 -45.32 19.74 5.93
C ARG A 294 -44.54 18.57 5.32
N PHE A 295 -43.42 18.19 5.94
CA PHE A 295 -42.62 17.05 5.53
C PHE A 295 -43.36 15.72 5.78
N TYR A 296 -43.83 15.48 7.01
CA TYR A 296 -44.54 14.24 7.35
C TYR A 296 -45.87 14.09 6.60
N ARG A 297 -46.59 15.19 6.32
CA ARG A 297 -47.79 15.14 5.47
C ARG A 297 -47.49 14.70 4.04
N ARG A 298 -46.40 15.19 3.44
CA ARG A 298 -45.94 14.73 2.12
C ARG A 298 -45.49 13.27 2.17
N LEU A 299 -44.68 12.91 3.16
CA LEU A 299 -44.22 11.52 3.34
C LEU A 299 -45.41 10.56 3.48
N ARG A 300 -46.40 10.90 4.31
CA ARG A 300 -47.63 10.13 4.50
C ARG A 300 -48.41 10.00 3.20
N ALA A 301 -48.55 11.07 2.42
CA ALA A 301 -49.20 11.02 1.12
C ALA A 301 -48.46 10.11 0.13
N THR A 302 -47.13 10.17 0.08
CA THR A 302 -46.29 9.33 -0.78
C THR A 302 -46.37 7.85 -0.37
N VAL A 303 -46.22 7.55 0.92
CA VAL A 303 -46.36 6.18 1.45
C VAL A 303 -47.78 5.65 1.20
N GLY A 304 -48.80 6.45 1.46
CA GLY A 304 -50.19 6.09 1.19
C GLY A 304 -50.50 5.88 -0.29
N TRP A 305 -49.82 6.61 -1.20
CA TRP A 305 -49.89 6.34 -2.63
C TRP A 305 -49.21 5.02 -2.99
N ALA A 306 -48.02 4.76 -2.44
CA ALA A 306 -47.24 3.55 -2.68
C ALA A 306 -48.00 2.28 -2.24
N VAL A 307 -48.60 2.31 -1.05
CA VAL A 307 -49.41 1.19 -0.53
C VAL A 307 -50.67 0.96 -1.39
N ARG A 308 -51.35 2.03 -1.81
CA ARG A 308 -52.53 1.93 -2.70
C ARG A 308 -52.18 1.36 -4.08
N HIS A 309 -51.00 1.67 -4.60
CA HIS A 309 -50.53 1.24 -5.92
C HIS A 309 -49.40 0.19 -5.83
N ARG A 310 -49.52 -0.76 -4.89
CA ARG A 310 -48.46 -1.76 -4.60
C ARG A 310 -47.90 -2.49 -5.81
N ILE A 311 -48.72 -2.81 -6.82
CA ILE A 311 -48.27 -3.49 -8.04
C ILE A 311 -47.39 -2.56 -8.88
N ILE A 312 -47.78 -1.29 -9.03
CA ILE A 312 -46.99 -0.29 -9.75
C ILE A 312 -45.64 -0.11 -9.05
N VAL A 313 -45.63 -0.03 -7.73
CA VAL A 313 -44.39 0.08 -6.94
C VAL A 313 -43.50 -1.15 -7.11
N LEU A 314 -44.06 -2.36 -7.05
CA LEU A 314 -43.31 -3.59 -7.27
C LEU A 314 -42.73 -3.67 -8.68
N VAL A 315 -43.51 -3.33 -9.71
CA VAL A 315 -43.05 -3.30 -11.10
C VAL A 315 -41.97 -2.23 -11.29
N MET A 316 -42.17 -1.02 -10.78
CA MET A 316 -41.17 0.04 -10.83
C MET A 316 -39.87 -0.37 -10.13
N THR A 317 -39.97 -1.05 -8.98
CA THR A 317 -38.80 -1.55 -8.25
C THR A 317 -38.07 -2.61 -9.08
N LEU A 318 -38.81 -3.57 -9.64
CA LEU A 318 -38.23 -4.62 -10.48
C LEU A 318 -37.59 -4.07 -11.75
N VAL A 319 -38.26 -3.12 -12.42
CA VAL A 319 -37.72 -2.43 -13.59
C VAL A 319 -36.46 -1.66 -13.22
N THR A 320 -36.48 -0.88 -12.13
CA THR A 320 -35.31 -0.14 -11.66
C THR A 320 -34.15 -1.08 -11.35
N PHE A 321 -34.42 -2.20 -10.67
CA PHE A 321 -33.41 -3.22 -10.37
C PHE A 321 -32.85 -3.87 -11.64
N ALA A 322 -33.70 -4.27 -12.58
CA ALA A 322 -33.28 -4.85 -13.86
C ALA A 322 -32.47 -3.85 -14.70
N THR A 323 -32.89 -2.58 -14.75
CA THR A 323 -32.13 -1.51 -15.39
C THR A 323 -30.79 -1.28 -14.71
N SER A 324 -30.70 -1.39 -13.38
CA SER A 324 -29.42 -1.29 -12.66
C SER A 324 -28.47 -2.43 -12.99
N LEU A 325 -28.97 -3.67 -13.08
CA LEU A 325 -28.17 -4.84 -13.50
C LEU A 325 -27.70 -4.71 -14.95
N TRP A 326 -28.58 -4.23 -15.83
CA TRP A 326 -28.23 -3.94 -17.21
C TRP A 326 -27.20 -2.80 -17.31
N ALA A 327 -27.32 -1.76 -16.49
CA ALA A 327 -26.36 -0.66 -16.45
C ALA A 327 -24.99 -1.10 -15.91
N PHE A 328 -24.94 -2.10 -15.03
CA PHE A 328 -23.71 -2.62 -14.42
C PHE A 328 -22.70 -3.14 -15.46
N GLN A 329 -23.15 -3.60 -16.63
CA GLN A 329 -22.26 -4.06 -17.71
C GLN A 329 -21.41 -2.93 -18.32
N PHE A 330 -21.80 -1.66 -18.14
CA PHE A 330 -21.06 -0.51 -18.64
C PHE A 330 -20.02 0.00 -17.63
N ILE A 331 -19.99 -0.57 -16.41
CA ILE A 331 -19.01 -0.21 -15.38
C ILE A 331 -17.72 -1.00 -15.65
N PRO A 332 -16.60 -0.34 -15.97
CA PRO A 332 -15.32 -1.02 -16.13
C PRO A 332 -14.91 -1.67 -14.81
N GLN A 333 -14.54 -2.96 -14.87
CA GLN A 333 -14.09 -3.70 -13.70
C GLN A 333 -12.59 -3.49 -13.48
N ASN A 334 -12.24 -2.79 -12.41
CA ASN A 334 -10.87 -2.70 -11.92
C ASN A 334 -10.74 -3.56 -10.67
N PHE A 335 -9.87 -4.57 -10.69
CA PHE A 335 -9.66 -5.46 -9.54
C PHE A 335 -9.05 -4.71 -8.34
N PHE A 336 -8.21 -3.71 -8.61
CA PHE A 336 -7.66 -2.77 -7.62
C PHE A 336 -7.70 -1.34 -8.14
N PRO A 337 -7.86 -0.34 -7.25
CA PRO A 337 -7.72 1.06 -7.62
C PRO A 337 -6.28 1.37 -8.03
N GLN A 338 -6.11 2.44 -8.80
CA GLN A 338 -4.79 2.97 -9.13
C GLN A 338 -4.13 3.55 -7.88
N SER A 339 -2.82 3.40 -7.76
CA SER A 339 -2.08 3.96 -6.64
C SER A 339 -1.92 5.47 -6.80
N SER A 340 -2.11 6.22 -5.72
CA SER A 340 -1.80 7.67 -5.64
C SER A 340 -0.30 7.97 -5.48
N ARG A 341 0.54 6.92 -5.42
CA ARG A 341 1.99 7.03 -5.27
C ARG A 341 2.65 7.77 -6.45
N PRO A 342 3.52 8.77 -6.22
CA PRO A 342 4.17 9.55 -7.28
C PRO A 342 5.28 8.78 -8.04
N GLU A 343 5.65 7.58 -7.60
CA GLU A 343 6.67 6.74 -8.23
C GLU A 343 6.19 6.18 -9.59
N ILE A 344 7.10 6.21 -10.58
CA ILE A 344 6.95 5.60 -11.90
C ILE A 344 8.07 4.58 -12.08
N LEU A 345 7.73 3.39 -12.56
CA LEU A 345 8.71 2.40 -12.99
C LEU A 345 8.78 2.40 -14.51
N VAL A 346 10.00 2.53 -15.01
CA VAL A 346 10.31 2.43 -16.44
C VAL A 346 11.24 1.26 -16.65
N ASP A 347 10.69 0.19 -17.17
CA ASP A 347 11.44 -1.02 -17.48
C ASP A 347 11.95 -0.96 -18.93
N LEU A 348 13.20 -1.34 -19.14
CA LEU A 348 13.87 -1.38 -20.43
C LEU A 348 14.43 -2.80 -20.64
N TRP A 349 13.85 -3.54 -21.58
CA TRP A 349 14.38 -4.80 -22.06
C TRP A 349 14.99 -4.61 -23.45
N LEU A 350 16.30 -4.83 -23.53
CA LEU A 350 17.03 -4.86 -24.79
C LEU A 350 17.02 -6.30 -25.36
N PRO A 351 17.32 -6.49 -26.66
CA PRO A 351 17.40 -7.83 -27.24
C PRO A 351 18.31 -8.78 -26.46
N GLU A 352 17.97 -10.06 -26.41
CA GLU A 352 18.80 -11.06 -25.74
C GLU A 352 20.22 -11.11 -26.33
N GLY A 353 21.22 -11.30 -25.48
CA GLY A 353 22.63 -11.27 -25.89
C GLY A 353 23.25 -9.86 -25.98
N THR A 354 22.46 -8.80 -25.78
CA THR A 354 23.00 -7.43 -25.66
C THR A 354 23.95 -7.32 -24.47
N SER A 355 25.10 -6.67 -24.67
CA SER A 355 26.07 -6.46 -23.59
C SER A 355 25.53 -5.50 -22.53
N ILE A 356 25.85 -5.75 -21.25
CA ILE A 356 25.41 -4.87 -20.15
C ILE A 356 25.93 -3.43 -20.27
N LYS A 357 27.05 -3.22 -20.98
CA LYS A 357 27.58 -1.89 -21.32
C LYS A 357 26.66 -1.14 -22.28
N GLU A 358 26.04 -1.84 -23.23
CA GLU A 358 25.05 -1.24 -24.13
C GLU A 358 23.76 -0.90 -23.39
N VAL A 359 23.30 -1.78 -22.49
CA VAL A 359 22.17 -1.49 -21.59
C VAL A 359 22.43 -0.23 -20.77
N GLU A 360 23.64 -0.08 -20.22
CA GLU A 360 24.05 1.13 -19.51
C GLU A 360 24.00 2.38 -20.40
N THR A 361 24.48 2.29 -21.64
CA THR A 361 24.44 3.40 -22.60
C THR A 361 23.01 3.85 -22.87
N GLN A 362 22.10 2.92 -23.13
CA GLN A 362 20.69 3.23 -23.40
C GLN A 362 19.98 3.77 -22.15
N ALA A 363 20.21 3.19 -20.97
CA ALA A 363 19.66 3.68 -19.71
C ALA A 363 20.13 5.11 -19.40
N LYS A 364 21.42 5.42 -19.62
CA LYS A 364 21.98 6.77 -19.46
C LYS A 364 21.38 7.77 -20.45
N ALA A 365 21.13 7.36 -21.70
CA ALA A 365 20.51 8.22 -22.69
C ALA A 365 19.09 8.62 -22.28
N LEU A 366 18.30 7.66 -21.77
CA LEU A 366 16.95 7.94 -21.26
C LEU A 366 16.99 8.82 -19.99
N GLU A 367 17.88 8.49 -19.05
CA GLU A 367 18.13 9.28 -17.83
C GLU A 367 18.46 10.74 -18.17
N GLY A 368 19.36 10.97 -19.15
CA GLY A 368 19.76 12.29 -19.59
C GLY A 368 18.60 13.12 -20.16
N LYS A 369 17.69 12.52 -20.93
CA LYS A 369 16.50 13.22 -21.47
C LYS A 369 15.53 13.69 -20.39
N MET A 370 15.56 13.06 -19.22
CA MET A 370 14.70 13.41 -18.10
C MET A 370 15.39 14.29 -17.05
N MET A 371 16.72 14.45 -17.10
CA MET A 371 17.51 15.08 -16.03
C MET A 371 17.19 16.56 -15.74
N ASP A 372 16.62 17.29 -16.70
CA ASP A 372 16.21 18.69 -16.53
C ASP A 372 14.68 18.89 -16.40
N ASP A 373 13.90 17.79 -16.45
CA ASP A 373 12.46 17.85 -16.30
C ASP A 373 12.01 18.44 -14.95
N PRO A 374 11.09 19.44 -14.93
CA PRO A 374 10.63 20.07 -13.69
C PRO A 374 9.61 19.24 -12.92
N ASP A 375 8.98 18.23 -13.50
CA ASP A 375 7.95 17.40 -12.85
C ASP A 375 8.57 16.25 -12.02
N LYS A 376 9.85 15.92 -12.25
CA LYS A 376 10.56 14.92 -11.44
C LYS A 376 11.17 15.53 -10.18
N ARG A 377 11.36 14.68 -9.17
CA ARG A 377 12.16 14.93 -7.97
C ARG A 377 13.55 14.30 -8.09
N PHE A 378 13.62 13.02 -8.48
CA PHE A 378 14.88 12.31 -8.74
C PHE A 378 14.66 11.12 -9.69
N ILE A 379 15.76 10.56 -10.18
CA ILE A 379 15.79 9.31 -10.95
C ILE A 379 16.79 8.34 -10.31
N ALA A 380 16.33 7.14 -10.01
CA ALA A 380 17.16 6.03 -9.58
C ALA A 380 17.20 4.98 -10.69
N THR A 381 18.38 4.72 -11.24
CA THR A 381 18.58 3.84 -12.39
C THR A 381 19.30 2.57 -11.96
N TYR A 382 18.68 1.42 -12.24
CA TYR A 382 19.20 0.08 -11.96
C TYR A 382 19.54 -0.59 -13.29
N ILE A 383 20.77 -1.09 -13.40
CA ILE A 383 21.28 -1.75 -14.61
C ILE A 383 21.64 -3.19 -14.25
N GLY A 384 21.11 -4.15 -15.00
CA GLY A 384 21.33 -5.58 -14.77
C GLY A 384 20.40 -6.22 -13.74
N GLU A 385 19.58 -5.45 -13.03
CA GLU A 385 18.53 -5.90 -12.11
C GLU A 385 17.48 -4.80 -11.90
N GLY A 386 16.33 -5.14 -11.33
CA GLY A 386 15.32 -4.15 -10.93
C GLY A 386 15.58 -3.56 -9.55
N ALA A 387 14.81 -2.54 -9.19
CA ALA A 387 14.78 -1.94 -7.87
C ALA A 387 14.52 -3.01 -6.80
N PRO A 388 15.18 -2.93 -5.63
CA PRO A 388 14.87 -3.82 -4.53
C PRO A 388 13.43 -3.61 -4.07
N ARG A 389 12.83 -4.63 -3.45
CA ARG A 389 11.47 -4.53 -2.92
C ARG A 389 11.41 -3.55 -1.74
N PHE A 390 10.97 -2.32 -2.01
CA PHE A 390 10.65 -1.29 -0.99
C PHE A 390 9.14 -1.14 -0.74
N PHE A 391 8.32 -1.74 -1.60
CA PHE A 391 6.86 -1.75 -1.52
C PHE A 391 6.36 -3.18 -1.72
N LEU A 392 5.47 -3.67 -0.86
CA LEU A 392 5.12 -5.10 -0.78
C LEU A 392 4.67 -5.71 -2.13
N PRO A 393 3.78 -5.08 -2.91
CA PRO A 393 3.35 -5.60 -4.20
C PRO A 393 4.32 -5.38 -5.36
N LEU A 394 5.47 -4.74 -5.14
CA LEU A 394 6.47 -4.52 -6.19
C LEU A 394 6.96 -5.85 -6.78
N ASP A 395 6.79 -6.00 -8.10
CA ASP A 395 7.39 -7.10 -8.85
C ASP A 395 8.87 -6.83 -9.04
N GLN A 396 9.70 -7.59 -8.33
CA GLN A 396 11.14 -7.41 -8.37
C GLN A 396 11.71 -8.15 -9.57
N GLN A 397 12.26 -7.40 -10.53
CA GLN A 397 13.01 -7.99 -11.62
C GLN A 397 14.35 -8.51 -11.09
N LEU A 398 14.55 -9.82 -11.22
CA LEU A 398 15.79 -10.47 -10.85
C LEU A 398 16.92 -10.10 -11.83
N ARG A 399 18.14 -10.53 -11.51
CA ARG A 399 19.31 -10.27 -12.33
C ARG A 399 19.09 -10.70 -13.77
N ASN A 400 19.25 -9.73 -14.68
CA ASN A 400 19.12 -9.94 -16.10
C ASN A 400 20.06 -8.99 -16.89
N PRO A 401 21.07 -9.51 -17.60
CA PRO A 401 22.08 -8.69 -18.28
C PRO A 401 21.55 -7.75 -19.38
N ASN A 402 20.39 -8.04 -19.98
CA ASN A 402 19.78 -7.20 -21.03
C ASN A 402 18.71 -6.24 -20.50
N PHE A 403 18.67 -6.01 -19.17
CA PHE A 403 17.62 -5.26 -18.50
C PHE A 403 18.13 -4.03 -17.75
N ALA A 404 17.36 -2.95 -17.80
CA ALA A 404 17.49 -1.82 -16.89
C ALA A 404 16.11 -1.35 -16.41
N GLN A 405 16.06 -0.79 -15.21
CA GLN A 405 14.86 -0.16 -14.65
C GLN A 405 15.20 1.24 -14.16
N LEU A 406 14.40 2.23 -14.55
CA LEU A 406 14.43 3.56 -13.96
C LEU A 406 13.24 3.71 -13.02
N LEU A 407 13.51 4.01 -11.76
CA LEU A 407 12.53 4.51 -10.80
C LEU A 407 12.55 6.04 -10.87
N VAL A 408 11.51 6.61 -11.48
CA VAL A 408 11.35 8.07 -11.59
C VAL A 408 10.38 8.52 -10.51
N MET A 409 10.85 9.37 -9.59
CA MET A 409 10.01 9.96 -8.56
C MET A 409 9.43 11.28 -9.08
N ALA A 410 8.11 11.36 -9.21
CA ALA A 410 7.43 12.62 -9.53
C ALA A 410 7.28 13.52 -8.28
N LYS A 411 6.98 14.80 -8.49
CA LYS A 411 6.65 15.73 -7.38
C LYS A 411 5.32 15.41 -6.72
N ASP A 412 4.32 15.05 -7.52
CA ASP A 412 2.95 14.75 -7.11
C ASP A 412 2.25 13.85 -8.16
N GLU A 413 1.01 13.47 -7.87
CA GLU A 413 0.19 12.62 -8.77
C GLU A 413 -0.08 13.28 -10.14
N PRO A 414 -0.50 14.56 -10.24
CA PRO A 414 -0.63 15.22 -11.54
C PRO A 414 0.66 15.27 -12.37
N ALA A 415 1.81 15.52 -11.74
CA ALA A 415 3.13 15.51 -12.36
C ALA A 415 3.49 14.11 -12.86
N ARG A 416 3.20 13.07 -12.06
CA ARG A 416 3.38 11.67 -12.46
C ARG A 416 2.65 11.36 -13.76
N GLU A 417 1.38 11.76 -13.88
CA GLU A 417 0.61 11.49 -15.10
C GLU A 417 1.18 12.19 -16.35
N ARG A 418 1.65 13.43 -16.20
CA ARG A 418 2.35 14.13 -17.30
C ARG A 418 3.66 13.43 -17.68
N LEU A 419 4.45 13.02 -16.68
CA LEU A 419 5.70 12.28 -16.89
C LEU A 419 5.46 10.93 -17.57
N ILE A 420 4.40 10.19 -17.22
CA ILE A 420 4.08 8.91 -17.87
C ILE A 420 3.83 9.11 -19.37
N VAL A 421 3.04 10.11 -19.75
CA VAL A 421 2.79 10.41 -21.16
C VAL A 421 4.09 10.79 -21.86
N LYS A 422 4.89 11.68 -21.25
CA LYS A 422 6.16 12.13 -21.79
C LYS A 422 7.17 10.98 -21.97
N LEU A 423 7.34 10.13 -20.95
CA LEU A 423 8.21 8.96 -20.99
C LEU A 423 7.80 8.00 -22.11
N ARG A 424 6.50 7.73 -22.26
CA ARG A 424 5.99 6.89 -23.36
C ARG A 424 6.28 7.49 -24.73
N THR A 425 6.14 8.81 -24.90
CA THR A 425 6.50 9.50 -26.13
C THR A 425 8.00 9.39 -26.43
N ILE A 426 8.86 9.71 -25.45
CA ILE A 426 10.32 9.59 -25.59
C ILE A 426 10.73 8.16 -25.97
N LEU A 427 10.17 7.16 -25.29
CA LEU A 427 10.48 5.76 -25.56
C LEU A 427 10.05 5.34 -26.97
N ALA A 428 8.89 5.80 -27.44
CA ALA A 428 8.40 5.48 -28.77
C ALA A 428 9.20 6.16 -29.89
N GLU A 429 9.64 7.41 -29.69
CA GLU A 429 10.34 8.20 -30.71
C GLU A 429 11.85 7.94 -30.74
N ASP A 430 12.48 7.86 -29.57
CA ASP A 430 13.95 7.82 -29.44
C ASP A 430 14.49 6.40 -29.21
N PHE A 431 13.69 5.48 -28.66
CA PHE A 431 14.09 4.12 -28.30
C PHE A 431 13.22 3.02 -28.92
N PRO A 432 12.91 3.05 -30.23
CA PRO A 432 11.94 2.13 -30.85
C PRO A 432 12.39 0.66 -30.85
N SER A 433 13.70 0.39 -30.71
CA SER A 433 14.26 -0.95 -30.65
C SER A 433 14.25 -1.56 -29.24
N ILE A 434 13.92 -0.77 -28.20
CA ILE A 434 13.91 -1.21 -26.81
C ILE A 434 12.47 -1.55 -26.42
N ARG A 435 12.24 -2.77 -25.95
CA ARG A 435 10.96 -3.12 -25.33
C ARG A 435 10.89 -2.38 -24.00
N SER A 436 10.00 -1.40 -23.93
CA SER A 436 9.86 -0.57 -22.74
C SER A 436 8.48 -0.67 -22.12
N LYS A 437 8.41 -0.48 -20.81
CA LYS A 437 7.16 -0.47 -20.06
C LYS A 437 7.19 0.68 -19.07
N VAL A 438 6.18 1.55 -19.13
CA VAL A 438 6.01 2.68 -18.21
C VAL A 438 4.78 2.42 -17.36
N ASP A 439 5.03 2.09 -16.10
CA ASP A 439 4.02 1.65 -15.15
C ASP A 439 3.95 2.54 -13.91
N ARG A 440 2.74 2.57 -13.36
CA ARG A 440 2.48 3.09 -12.02
C ARG A 440 2.71 1.95 -11.04
N LEU A 441 3.07 2.27 -9.80
CA LEU A 441 2.91 1.30 -8.72
C LEU A 441 1.43 0.92 -8.62
N PHE A 442 1.12 -0.37 -8.55
CA PHE A 442 -0.24 -0.88 -8.43
C PHE A 442 -0.52 -1.32 -7.00
N LEU A 443 -1.78 -1.24 -6.62
CA LEU A 443 -2.27 -1.84 -5.37
C LEU A 443 -2.64 -3.29 -5.69
N GLY A 444 -2.19 -4.25 -4.86
CA GLY A 444 -2.49 -5.67 -5.06
C GLY A 444 -1.45 -6.44 -5.89
N PRO A 445 -1.73 -7.71 -6.25
CA PRO A 445 -0.74 -8.61 -6.83
C PRO A 445 -0.22 -8.10 -8.20
N PRO A 446 1.08 -8.27 -8.49
CA PRO A 446 1.62 -7.95 -9.80
C PRO A 446 0.97 -8.79 -10.89
N THR A 447 0.42 -8.14 -11.90
CA THR A 447 -0.14 -8.81 -13.09
C THR A 447 0.83 -8.78 -14.28
N GLY A 448 1.97 -8.10 -14.16
CA GLY A 448 2.90 -7.90 -15.27
C GLY A 448 2.24 -7.06 -16.37
N TRP A 449 2.06 -7.62 -17.56
CA TRP A 449 1.37 -6.93 -18.66
C TRP A 449 -0.13 -7.19 -18.57
N PRO A 450 -1.00 -6.19 -18.83
CA PRO A 450 -2.45 -6.37 -18.69
C PRO A 450 -3.05 -7.50 -19.55
N VAL A 451 -2.43 -7.79 -20.70
CA VAL A 451 -2.83 -8.86 -21.61
C VAL A 451 -1.60 -9.69 -21.94
N GLN A 452 -1.67 -10.99 -21.69
CA GLN A 452 -0.61 -11.95 -21.98
C GLN A 452 -1.21 -13.21 -22.57
N MET A 453 -0.51 -13.84 -23.51
CA MET A 453 -0.84 -15.16 -24.02
C MET A 453 0.41 -16.03 -23.94
N ARG A 454 0.26 -17.22 -23.37
CA ARG A 454 1.37 -18.19 -23.29
C ARG A 454 1.14 -19.32 -24.29
N VAL A 455 2.03 -19.41 -25.26
CA VAL A 455 2.09 -20.55 -26.19
C VAL A 455 3.09 -21.57 -25.63
N MET A 456 2.66 -22.82 -25.45
CA MET A 456 3.49 -23.89 -24.90
C MET A 456 3.41 -25.12 -25.80
N GLY A 457 4.55 -25.80 -25.97
CA GLY A 457 4.63 -27.01 -26.77
C GLY A 457 6.02 -27.64 -26.64
N PRO A 458 6.15 -28.92 -27.00
CA PRO A 458 7.41 -29.65 -26.91
C PRO A 458 8.42 -29.26 -27.99
N ASP A 459 7.96 -28.73 -29.13
CA ASP A 459 8.80 -28.30 -30.25
C ASP A 459 8.94 -26.77 -30.29
N ARG A 460 10.18 -26.27 -30.18
CA ARG A 460 10.51 -24.84 -30.20
C ARG A 460 10.10 -24.15 -31.50
N GLN A 461 10.27 -24.79 -32.66
CA GLN A 461 9.96 -24.16 -33.95
C GLN A 461 8.46 -24.00 -34.13
N GLU A 462 7.69 -25.01 -33.75
CA GLU A 462 6.23 -24.96 -33.83
C GLU A 462 5.64 -23.95 -32.84
N VAL A 463 6.18 -23.87 -31.62
CA VAL A 463 5.79 -22.84 -30.64
C VAL A 463 6.02 -21.44 -31.19
N ARG A 464 7.14 -21.19 -31.88
CA ARG A 464 7.42 -19.90 -32.53
C ARG A 464 6.42 -19.59 -33.63
N ARG A 465 6.19 -20.53 -34.53
CA ARG A 465 5.23 -20.38 -35.63
C ARG A 465 3.85 -20.00 -35.12
N ILE A 466 3.37 -20.67 -34.06
CA ILE A 466 2.08 -20.37 -33.43
C ILE A 466 2.12 -19.02 -32.70
N ALA A 467 3.20 -18.71 -31.99
CA ALA A 467 3.36 -17.41 -31.33
C ALA A 467 3.30 -16.24 -32.32
N ASP A 468 3.92 -16.37 -33.49
CA ASP A 468 3.87 -15.37 -34.56
C ASP A 468 2.44 -15.19 -35.11
N GLU A 469 1.68 -16.27 -35.26
CA GLU A 469 0.26 -16.19 -35.64
C GLU A 469 -0.59 -15.47 -34.59
N VAL A 470 -0.34 -15.74 -33.30
CA VAL A 470 -1.01 -15.06 -32.19
C VAL A 470 -0.65 -13.58 -32.17
N LYS A 471 0.64 -13.26 -32.33
CA LYS A 471 1.17 -11.90 -32.40
C LYS A 471 0.54 -11.10 -33.53
N ALA A 472 0.43 -11.68 -34.73
CA ALA A 472 -0.22 -11.04 -35.88
C ALA A 472 -1.70 -10.71 -35.60
N LYS A 473 -2.42 -11.59 -34.90
CA LYS A 473 -3.81 -11.32 -34.47
C LYS A 473 -3.89 -10.21 -33.42
N PHE A 474 -2.93 -10.13 -32.51
CA PHE A 474 -2.88 -9.07 -31.50
C PHE A 474 -2.58 -7.70 -32.16
N GLN A 475 -1.62 -7.67 -33.09
CA GLN A 475 -1.27 -6.45 -33.83
C GLN A 475 -2.41 -5.93 -34.73
N ALA A 476 -3.29 -6.82 -35.21
CA ALA A 476 -4.47 -6.42 -35.98
C ALA A 476 -5.54 -5.69 -35.14
N ASN A 477 -5.48 -5.75 -33.81
CA ASN A 477 -6.43 -5.08 -32.94
C ASN A 477 -5.95 -3.66 -32.57
N PRO A 478 -6.65 -2.59 -32.99
CA PRO A 478 -6.23 -1.21 -32.73
C PRO A 478 -6.24 -0.80 -31.25
N LEU A 479 -6.84 -1.61 -30.36
CA LEU A 479 -6.80 -1.39 -28.92
C LEU A 479 -5.48 -1.83 -28.28
N LEU A 480 -4.65 -2.59 -28.99
CA LEU A 480 -3.35 -3.06 -28.53
C LEU A 480 -2.25 -2.23 -29.22
N GLY A 481 -1.37 -1.61 -28.41
CA GLY A 481 -0.26 -0.80 -28.93
C GLY A 481 1.03 -1.61 -29.08
N ALA A 482 1.63 -1.98 -27.94
CA ALA A 482 2.97 -2.56 -27.86
C ALA A 482 2.91 -4.08 -27.70
N VAL A 483 2.94 -4.82 -28.81
CA VAL A 483 2.91 -6.29 -28.83
C VAL A 483 4.33 -6.84 -28.96
N HIS A 484 4.77 -7.61 -27.96
CA HIS A 484 6.12 -8.16 -27.88
C HIS A 484 6.11 -9.63 -27.50
N ASP A 485 7.14 -10.35 -27.95
CA ASP A 485 7.42 -11.71 -27.52
C ASP A 485 8.35 -11.69 -26.30
N ASP A 486 8.43 -12.81 -25.60
CA ASP A 486 9.29 -12.93 -24.41
C ASP A 486 10.77 -13.05 -24.77
N TRP A 487 11.08 -13.86 -25.79
CA TRP A 487 12.46 -14.24 -26.16
C TRP A 487 13.28 -13.15 -26.86
N LEU A 488 12.70 -11.96 -27.14
CA LEU A 488 13.38 -10.75 -27.68
C LEU A 488 14.63 -11.02 -28.54
N GLU A 489 14.50 -11.86 -29.57
CA GLU A 489 15.55 -12.18 -30.56
C GLU A 489 15.65 -11.10 -31.65
#